data_AF-A0A1B6MV55-F1
#
_entry.id   AF-A0A1B6MV55-F1
#
_cell.length_a   1.000
_cell.length_b   1.000
_cell.length_c   1.000
_cell.angle_alpha   90.00
_cell.angle_beta   90.00
_cell.angle_gamma   90.00
#
_symmetry.space_group_name_H-M   'P 1'
#
loop_
_entity.id
_entity.type
_entity.pdbx_description
1 polymer ?
#
loop_
_entity_poly.entity_id
_entity_poly.type
_entity_poly.pdbx_seq_one_letter_code
_entity_poly.pdbx_strand_id
1 'polypeptide(L)'
;RMQEENIHRAIIVVQAGMTPSAKQSLVDMAPKYILEHFLESELLINITEHELVPEHVVLTPEEKQELLHRYKLKENQLMRIQAGDPVSRYFGLKRGQVVKIIRSSETAGRYISYRLVC
;
A
#
# COMPACT_ATOMS: atom_id res chain seq x y z
N ARG A 1 -3.13 -22.63 -14.47
CA ARG A 1 -2.10 -22.43 -13.41
C ARG A 1 -2.66 -21.84 -12.12
N MET A 2 -2.88 -20.54 -11.96
CA MET A 2 -3.39 -20.00 -10.66
C MET A 2 -4.68 -20.66 -10.16
N GLN A 3 -5.63 -20.93 -11.07
CA GLN A 3 -6.88 -21.63 -10.73
C GLN A 3 -6.67 -23.10 -10.37
N GLU A 4 -5.69 -23.75 -11.00
CA GLU A 4 -5.35 -25.17 -10.77
C GLU A 4 -4.63 -25.33 -9.42
N GLU A 5 -3.77 -24.38 -9.07
CA GLU A 5 -2.98 -24.36 -7.83
C GLU A 5 -3.71 -23.67 -6.67
N ASN A 6 -4.94 -23.21 -6.87
CA ASN A 6 -5.76 -22.49 -5.89
C ASN A 6 -5.05 -21.25 -5.29
N ILE A 7 -4.31 -20.51 -6.12
CA ILE A 7 -3.59 -19.30 -5.72
C ILE A 7 -4.49 -18.08 -5.92
N HIS A 8 -4.75 -17.34 -4.84
CA HIS A 8 -5.62 -16.15 -4.85
C HIS A 8 -4.87 -14.83 -5.02
N ARG A 9 -3.54 -14.82 -4.86
CA ARG A 9 -2.70 -13.63 -5.00
C ARG A 9 -1.51 -13.92 -5.91
N ALA A 10 -1.23 -13.04 -6.86
CA ALA A 10 -0.01 -13.12 -7.66
C ALA A 10 0.55 -11.75 -8.00
N ILE A 11 1.87 -11.72 -8.17
CA ILE A 11 2.64 -10.56 -8.61
C ILE A 11 3.15 -10.84 -10.02
N ILE A 12 2.89 -9.90 -10.93
CA ILE A 12 3.31 -9.98 -12.33
C ILE A 12 4.36 -8.91 -12.57
N VAL A 13 5.60 -9.33 -12.85
CA VAL A 13 6.69 -8.40 -13.21
C VAL A 13 6.77 -8.32 -14.73
N VAL A 14 6.67 -7.11 -15.27
CA VAL A 14 6.70 -6.87 -16.72
C VAL A 14 7.89 -5.99 -17.11
N GLN A 15 8.57 -6.33 -18.20
CA GLN A 15 9.74 -5.57 -18.69
C GLN A 15 9.30 -4.27 -19.39
N ALA A 16 8.24 -4.35 -20.19
CA ALA A 16 7.56 -3.22 -20.80
C ALA A 16 6.16 -3.09 -20.24
N GLY A 17 5.59 -1.89 -20.27
CA GLY A 17 4.25 -1.63 -19.72
C GLY A 17 3.16 -2.55 -20.30
N MET A 18 2.10 -2.78 -19.51
CA MET A 18 0.95 -3.57 -19.97
C MET A 18 0.00 -2.76 -20.86
N THR A 19 -0.66 -3.45 -21.80
CA THR A 19 -1.73 -2.87 -22.61
C THR A 19 -2.94 -2.48 -21.75
N PRO A 20 -3.74 -1.49 -22.16
CA PRO A 20 -4.93 -1.08 -21.40
C PRO A 20 -5.93 -2.22 -21.17
N SER A 21 -6.12 -3.09 -22.17
CA SER A 21 -6.99 -4.27 -22.07
C SER A 21 -6.51 -5.24 -20.99
N ALA A 22 -5.21 -5.54 -20.96
CA ALA A 22 -4.63 -6.40 -19.92
C ALA A 22 -4.80 -5.78 -18.52
N LYS A 23 -4.57 -4.47 -18.37
CA LYS A 23 -4.79 -3.75 -17.10
C LYS A 23 -6.24 -3.87 -16.63
N GLN A 24 -7.21 -3.70 -17.53
CA GLN A 24 -8.62 -3.82 -17.19
C GLN A 24 -8.97 -5.24 -16.72
N SER A 25 -8.47 -6.27 -17.41
CA SER A 25 -8.69 -7.67 -17.01
C SER A 25 -8.19 -7.99 -15.60
N LEU A 26 -7.09 -7.36 -15.14
CA LEU A 26 -6.62 -7.55 -13.77
C LEU A 26 -7.60 -6.99 -12.73
N VAL A 27 -8.25 -5.87 -13.05
CA VAL A 27 -9.27 -5.24 -12.19
C VAL A 27 -10.53 -6.11 -12.15
N ASP A 28 -10.96 -6.64 -13.30
CA ASP A 28 -12.17 -7.44 -13.42
C ASP A 28 -12.07 -8.80 -12.70
N MET A 29 -10.85 -9.30 -12.46
CA MET A 29 -10.61 -10.54 -11.69
C MET A 29 -10.74 -10.37 -10.17
N ALA A 30 -10.71 -9.12 -9.68
CA ALA A 30 -10.98 -8.82 -8.28
C ALA A 30 -12.49 -8.95 -7.98
N PRO A 31 -12.90 -9.42 -6.78
CA PRO A 31 -12.07 -9.67 -5.59
C PRO A 31 -11.53 -11.10 -5.47
N LYS A 32 -11.92 -12.02 -6.36
CA LYS A 32 -11.60 -13.46 -6.25
C LYS A 32 -10.10 -13.73 -6.42
N TYR A 33 -9.45 -13.00 -7.32
CA TYR A 33 -8.01 -13.02 -7.51
C TYR A 33 -7.45 -11.60 -7.39
N ILE A 34 -6.42 -11.43 -6.57
CA ILE A 34 -5.71 -10.16 -6.41
C ILE A 34 -4.42 -10.25 -7.20
N LEU A 35 -4.39 -9.56 -8.34
CA LEU A 35 -3.25 -9.51 -9.22
C LEU A 35 -2.63 -8.12 -9.16
N GLU A 36 -1.37 -8.06 -8.79
CA GLU A 36 -0.59 -6.83 -8.75
C GLU A 36 0.50 -6.91 -9.79
N HIS A 37 0.79 -5.79 -10.46
CA HIS A 37 1.85 -5.73 -11.45
C HIS A 37 2.92 -4.73 -11.04
N PHE A 38 4.15 -5.00 -11.45
CA PHE A 38 5.29 -4.10 -11.29
C PHE A 38 6.09 -4.05 -12.58
N LEU A 39 6.67 -2.89 -12.85
CA LEU A 39 7.69 -2.79 -13.88
C LEU A 39 9.00 -3.37 -13.32
N GLU A 40 9.75 -4.08 -14.15
CA GLU A 40 11.08 -4.58 -13.77
C GLU A 40 11.98 -3.43 -13.26
N SER A 41 11.89 -2.24 -13.89
CA SER A 41 12.62 -1.05 -13.48
C SER A 41 12.23 -0.52 -12.09
N GLU A 42 11.01 -0.76 -11.61
CA GLU A 42 10.57 -0.37 -10.26
C GLU A 42 11.19 -1.26 -9.18
N LEU A 43 11.61 -2.47 -9.53
CA LEU A 43 12.14 -3.47 -8.59
C LEU A 43 13.66 -3.53 -8.55
N LEU A 44 14.36 -2.75 -9.37
CA LEU A 44 15.82 -2.69 -9.39
C LEU A 44 16.40 -2.15 -8.08
N ILE A 45 15.66 -1.28 -7.38
CA ILE A 45 16.08 -0.64 -6.14
C ILE A 45 14.95 -0.75 -5.13
N ASN A 46 15.27 -1.18 -3.90
CA ASN A 46 14.30 -1.17 -2.81
C ASN A 46 14.07 0.26 -2.32
N ILE A 47 12.95 0.87 -2.72
CA ILE A 47 12.58 2.23 -2.32
C ILE A 47 12.45 2.41 -0.81
N THR A 48 12.21 1.34 -0.05
CA THR A 48 12.02 1.42 1.42
C THR A 48 13.33 1.65 2.17
N GLU A 49 14.47 1.40 1.54
CA GLU A 49 15.80 1.61 2.11
C GLU A 49 16.35 3.01 1.83
N HIS A 50 15.61 3.81 1.06
CA HIS A 50 16.03 5.16 0.70
C HIS A 50 15.89 6.11 1.90
N GLU A 51 16.92 6.93 2.15
CA GLU A 51 16.97 7.85 3.31
C GLU A 51 15.74 8.78 3.42
N LEU A 52 15.24 9.28 2.29
CA LEU A 52 14.06 10.14 2.25
C LEU A 52 12.73 9.41 2.47
N VAL A 53 12.71 8.07 2.47
CA VAL A 53 11.50 7.27 2.67
C VAL A 53 11.44 6.86 4.15
N PRO A 54 10.48 7.41 4.92
CA PRO A 54 10.34 7.05 6.32
C PRO A 54 9.81 5.63 6.50
N GLU A 55 9.84 5.13 7.72
CA GLU A 55 9.29 3.81 8.06
C GLU A 55 7.75 3.84 7.98
N HIS A 56 7.18 2.87 7.29
CA HIS A 56 5.74 2.69 7.12
C HIS A 56 5.30 1.38 7.77
N VAL A 57 4.36 1.45 8.71
CA VAL A 57 3.79 0.29 9.42
C VAL A 57 2.29 0.23 9.14
N VAL A 58 1.84 -0.90 8.59
CA VAL A 58 0.42 -1.14 8.31
C VAL A 58 -0.30 -1.44 9.61
N LEU A 59 -1.37 -0.69 9.91
CA LEU A 59 -2.18 -0.94 11.10
C LEU A 59 -3.18 -2.07 10.85
N THR A 60 -3.36 -2.88 11.87
CA THR A 60 -4.46 -3.85 11.95
C THR A 60 -5.82 -3.13 12.08
N PRO A 61 -6.94 -3.81 11.74
CA PRO A 61 -8.28 -3.25 11.96
C PRO A 61 -8.53 -2.82 13.41
N GLU A 62 -8.00 -3.56 14.37
CA GLU A 62 -8.11 -3.29 15.81
C GLU A 62 -7.33 -2.02 16.19
N GLU A 63 -6.08 -1.89 15.76
CA GLU A 63 -5.26 -0.70 15.99
C GLU A 63 -5.85 0.55 15.32
N LYS A 64 -6.44 0.38 14.12
CA LYS A 64 -7.16 1.46 13.44
C LYS A 64 -8.34 1.95 14.28
N GLN A 65 -9.15 1.03 14.82
CA GLN A 65 -10.28 1.39 15.67
C GLN A 65 -9.83 2.08 16.96
N GLU A 66 -8.79 1.56 17.60
CA GLU A 66 -8.20 2.16 18.79
C GLU A 66 -7.71 3.59 18.52
N LEU A 67 -7.03 3.81 17.40
CA LEU A 67 -6.55 5.12 16.97
C LEU A 67 -7.70 6.11 16.80
N LEU A 68 -8.75 5.73 16.07
CA LEU A 68 -9.91 6.58 15.84
C LEU A 68 -10.63 6.91 17.15
N HIS A 69 -10.74 5.94 18.06
CA HIS A 69 -11.35 6.13 19.37
C HIS A 69 -10.51 7.06 20.27
N ARG A 70 -9.20 6.81 20.36
CA ARG A 70 -8.25 7.56 21.20
C ARG A 70 -8.23 9.05 20.85
N TYR A 71 -8.21 9.37 19.55
CA TYR A 71 -8.20 10.76 19.08
C TYR A 71 -9.59 11.33 18.78
N LYS A 72 -10.66 10.53 18.95
CA LYS A 72 -12.05 10.91 18.61
C LYS A 72 -12.17 11.43 17.17
N LEU A 73 -11.47 10.78 16.24
CA LEU A 73 -11.42 11.15 14.83
C LEU A 73 -12.34 10.25 13.99
N LYS A 74 -12.84 10.81 12.89
CA LYS A 74 -13.46 10.04 11.80
C LYS A 74 -12.42 9.70 10.75
N GLU A 75 -12.62 8.60 10.02
CA GLU A 75 -11.67 8.13 8.99
C GLU A 75 -11.36 9.20 7.93
N ASN A 76 -12.37 9.98 7.53
CA ASN A 76 -12.23 11.05 6.54
C ASN A 76 -11.38 12.24 7.00
N GLN A 77 -11.07 12.35 8.30
CA GLN A 77 -10.22 13.39 8.86
C GLN A 77 -8.73 13.01 8.81
N LEU A 78 -8.41 11.74 8.52
CA LEU A 78 -7.03 11.31 8.35
C LEU A 78 -6.47 11.84 7.03
N MET A 79 -5.17 12.15 7.03
CA MET A 79 -4.45 12.48 5.80
C MET A 79 -4.53 11.31 4.81
N ARG A 80 -4.66 11.59 3.52
CA ARG A 80 -4.84 10.54 2.51
C ARG A 80 -3.51 10.17 1.85
N ILE A 81 -3.37 8.91 1.49
CA ILE A 81 -2.33 8.40 0.60
C ILE A 81 -3.00 7.67 -0.56
N GLN A 82 -2.47 7.85 -1.78
CA GLN A 82 -3.02 7.20 -2.96
C GLN A 82 -2.69 5.70 -2.94
N ALA A 83 -3.62 4.85 -3.35
CA ALA A 83 -3.35 3.42 -3.55
C ALA A 83 -2.27 3.17 -4.64
N GLY A 84 -2.10 4.12 -5.56
CA GLY A 84 -1.08 4.07 -6.61
C GLY A 84 0.31 4.56 -6.17
N ASP A 85 0.47 5.06 -4.94
CA ASP A 85 1.78 5.43 -4.41
C ASP A 85 2.73 4.22 -4.41
N PRO A 86 4.02 4.38 -4.78
CA PRO A 86 4.98 3.28 -4.81
C PRO A 86 5.07 2.50 -3.50
N VAL A 87 5.00 3.19 -2.35
CA VAL A 87 5.01 2.56 -1.02
C VAL A 87 3.69 1.83 -0.78
N SER A 88 2.56 2.42 -1.17
CA SER A 88 1.25 1.74 -1.09
C SER A 88 1.23 0.45 -1.91
N ARG A 89 1.80 0.47 -3.11
CA ARG A 89 1.93 -0.72 -3.98
C ARG A 89 2.89 -1.73 -3.37
N TYR A 90 4.04 -1.30 -2.84
CA TYR A 90 5.02 -2.18 -2.20
C TYR A 90 4.41 -2.99 -1.04
N PHE A 91 3.62 -2.34 -0.17
CA PHE A 91 2.93 -3.02 0.93
C PHE A 91 1.60 -3.68 0.54
N GLY A 92 1.19 -3.61 -0.74
CA GLY A 92 -0.07 -4.19 -1.23
C GLY A 92 -1.32 -3.59 -0.57
N LEU A 93 -1.26 -2.30 -0.19
CA LEU A 93 -2.30 -1.63 0.57
C LEU A 93 -3.62 -1.55 -0.19
N LYS A 94 -4.72 -1.73 0.54
CA LYS A 94 -6.08 -1.61 0.02
C LYS A 94 -6.77 -0.37 0.61
N ARG A 95 -7.74 0.14 -0.14
CA ARG A 95 -8.56 1.28 0.26
C ARG A 95 -9.17 1.05 1.64
N GLY A 96 -9.11 2.06 2.50
CA GLY A 96 -9.63 2.01 3.86
C GLY A 96 -8.62 1.51 4.90
N GLN A 97 -7.46 0.98 4.50
CA GLN A 97 -6.37 0.68 5.44
C GLN A 97 -5.67 1.98 5.88
N VAL A 98 -5.11 1.94 7.08
CA VAL A 98 -4.36 3.05 7.66
C VAL A 98 -2.90 2.62 7.85
N VAL A 99 -1.99 3.49 7.44
CA VAL A 99 -0.55 3.32 7.65
C VAL A 99 -0.05 4.35 8.64
N LYS A 100 0.72 3.88 9.61
CA LYS A 100 1.52 4.68 10.52
C LYS A 100 2.87 4.98 9.87
N ILE A 101 3.24 6.25 9.84
CA ILE A 101 4.48 6.74 9.26
C ILE A 101 5.33 7.32 10.40
N ILE A 102 6.54 6.78 10.56
CA ILE A 102 7.48 7.19 11.61
C ILE A 102 8.63 7.94 10.95
N ARG A 103 8.80 9.20 11.31
CA ARG A 103 9.85 10.09 10.78
C ARG A 103 10.83 10.47 11.88
N SER A 104 12.11 10.54 11.57
CA SER A 104 13.08 11.27 12.40
C SER A 104 12.73 12.76 12.36
N SER A 105 12.70 13.40 13.53
CA SER A 105 12.42 14.82 13.67
C SER A 105 13.51 15.44 14.52
N GLU A 106 14.09 16.54 14.03
CA GLU A 106 15.14 17.26 14.75
C GLU A 106 14.67 17.80 16.10
N THR A 107 13.42 18.25 16.19
CA THR A 107 12.86 18.86 17.41
C THR A 107 12.26 17.83 18.38
N ALA A 108 11.54 16.84 17.86
CA ALA A 108 10.79 15.87 18.67
C ALA A 108 11.48 14.50 18.80
N GLY A 109 12.63 14.30 18.15
CA GLY A 109 13.28 13.00 17.98
C GLY A 109 12.53 12.11 16.98
N ARG A 110 11.27 11.78 17.26
CA ARG A 110 10.40 10.99 16.38
C ARG A 110 9.04 11.67 16.21
N TYR A 111 8.64 11.84 14.95
CA TYR A 111 7.32 12.33 14.57
C TYR A 111 6.50 11.19 13.96
N ILE A 112 5.32 10.94 14.52
CA ILE A 112 4.41 9.89 14.08
C ILE A 112 3.21 10.54 13.41
N SER A 113 2.88 10.08 12.19
CA SER A 113 1.67 10.48 11.48
C SER A 113 0.92 9.27 10.93
N TYR A 114 -0.35 9.44 10.62
CA TYR A 114 -1.22 8.37 10.13
C TYR A 114 -1.88 8.77 8.82
N ARG A 115 -1.90 7.86 7.85
CA ARG A 115 -2.53 8.10 6.55
C ARG A 115 -3.52 7.01 6.16
N LEU A 116 -4.67 7.41 5.63
CA LEU A 116 -5.71 6.54 5.08
C LEU A 116 -5.49 6.32 3.59
N VAL A 117 -5.53 5.06 3.15
CA VAL A 117 -5.36 4.68 1.75
C VAL A 117 -6.66 4.93 0.98
N CYS A 118 -6.57 5.66 -0.13
CA CYS A 118 -7.70 5.97 -1.02
C CYS A 118 -7.45 5.68 -2.49
#